data_AF-A0A4R7THW4-F1
#
_entry.id   AF-A0A4R7THW4-F1
#
_cell.length_a   1.000
_cell.length_b   1.000
_cell.length_c   1.000
_cell.angle_alpha   90.00
_cell.angle_beta   90.00
_cell.angle_gamma   90.00
#
_symmetry.space_group_name_H-M   'P 1'
#
loop_
_entity.id
_entity.type
_entity.pdbx_description
1 polymer ?
#
loop_
_entity_poly.entity_id
_entity_poly.type
_entity_poly.pdbx_seq_one_letter_code
_entity_poly.pdbx_strand_id
1 'polypeptide(L)'
;MTTATKLTSDFDFLTGHFDVVNRVLTASGDWEEYAGTCTGRTHHNGAVSIDEARFPSKASYGLSLRLFNPVEKDWTIYWVNSTTGKLQPPVRGTWSDGTCTLYGVDEVDGQEIPVRLTWSDITAETAHWEQAYSVDGEWQTNWTMDLTRRSSEPPALDLPKVTGDFDFFVGEWNVLHRKLDKPLTGSSEWSTFPGTSSCYTLFNGAVCIDETFFPTKDFDGLTVRLYDVEAGAWAIYWVNSSRGILEPPVYGGFGLDDVGILEGPDQHEGRPVDVRFRWTKGDVPVWEQFFSADGSETWESNWTMTFSPRKVTSDFDFLNGYFDVVHRRLTKPLTGSDEWEEFEGTCSARTHFDGAISIDEMQFPSRSSYGMSVRLFDPVQKDWTIYWISSTTMELNPPVRGRWSGDSCWLTGEEEFDGKPILVSYAWSDVTETTAHWEQSFSDDGGKSWEVNWTMEFTRRSTEPPRVDTPKLTGDFDFLVGSWDMHNRRRKPALGEPAEWYELDSRMEVHSYFDGAISFDEGWFPTEGFRGATLRLYNPVSKTWSIHWINSQRGKLESPVVGSFTDGTGIFEAPELWEGQEILVRFTWTPGQNKAAWEQSFSTDNGQTWIPNWQMTHTRTK
;
A
#
# COMPACT_ATOMS: atom_id res chain seq x y z
N MET A 1 13.50 9.39 11.90
CA MET A 1 13.78 8.24 11.05
C MET A 1 15.20 8.39 10.53
N THR A 2 16.11 7.54 10.96
CA THR A 2 17.13 7.09 10.00
C THR A 2 16.32 6.56 8.81
N THR A 3 16.44 7.18 7.63
CA THR A 3 16.17 6.48 6.38
C THR A 3 16.66 5.07 6.57
N ALA A 4 15.79 4.06 6.48
CA ALA A 4 16.24 2.68 6.55
C ALA A 4 17.19 2.50 5.37
N THR A 5 18.48 2.68 5.63
CA THR A 5 19.51 2.62 4.61
C THR A 5 19.46 1.20 4.10
N LYS A 6 19.33 1.07 2.78
CA LYS A 6 19.39 -0.22 2.11
C LYS A 6 20.57 -1.03 2.66
N LEU A 7 20.28 -2.19 3.23
CA LEU A 7 21.30 -2.98 3.94
C LEU A 7 22.27 -3.63 2.96
N THR A 8 21.74 -4.08 1.83
CA THR A 8 22.49 -4.68 0.72
C THR A 8 21.67 -4.59 -0.56
N SER A 9 22.35 -4.66 -1.71
CA SER A 9 21.76 -4.76 -3.05
C SER A 9 22.12 -6.07 -3.75
N ASP A 10 22.79 -7.00 -3.06
CA ASP A 10 23.47 -8.13 -3.70
C ASP A 10 22.54 -9.02 -4.56
N PHE A 11 21.31 -9.26 -4.10
CA PHE A 11 20.30 -10.06 -4.81
C PHE A 11 19.19 -9.22 -5.46
N ASP A 12 19.33 -7.90 -5.55
CA ASP A 12 18.32 -7.03 -6.17
C ASP A 12 17.98 -7.45 -7.61
N PHE A 13 18.98 -7.98 -8.32
CA PHE A 13 18.83 -8.42 -9.70
C PHE A 13 17.75 -9.50 -9.86
N LEU A 14 17.45 -10.29 -8.82
CA LEU A 14 16.39 -11.30 -8.81
C LEU A 14 14.99 -10.73 -8.58
N THR A 15 14.85 -9.43 -8.31
CA THR A 15 13.53 -8.81 -8.19
C THR A 15 12.83 -8.80 -9.56
N GLY A 16 11.60 -9.31 -9.62
CA GLY A 16 10.82 -9.40 -10.84
C GLY A 16 10.69 -10.83 -11.35
N HIS A 17 10.56 -11.00 -12.67
CA HIS A 17 10.18 -12.27 -13.29
C HIS A 17 11.25 -12.75 -14.28
N PHE A 18 11.47 -14.06 -14.32
CA PHE A 18 12.49 -14.70 -15.16
C PHE A 18 11.95 -15.99 -15.81
N ASP A 19 12.32 -16.20 -17.08
CA ASP A 19 12.36 -17.52 -17.67
C ASP A 19 13.68 -18.20 -17.28
N VAL A 20 13.64 -19.51 -17.00
CA VAL A 20 14.78 -20.27 -16.49
C VAL A 20 14.99 -21.53 -17.31
N VAL A 21 16.20 -21.72 -17.82
CA VAL A 21 16.63 -22.99 -18.42
C VAL A 21 17.41 -23.78 -17.37
N ASN A 22 16.85 -24.92 -16.97
CA ASN A 22 17.48 -25.82 -15.99
C ASN A 22 18.21 -26.93 -16.73
N ARG A 23 19.41 -27.26 -16.30
CA ARG A 23 20.11 -28.48 -16.70
C ARG A 23 20.53 -29.23 -15.45
N VAL A 24 20.08 -30.48 -15.29
CA VAL A 24 20.36 -31.32 -14.12
C VAL A 24 21.03 -32.61 -14.57
N LEU A 25 22.08 -33.02 -13.86
CA LEU A 25 22.79 -34.27 -14.07
C LEU A 25 21.97 -35.41 -13.47
N THR A 26 21.58 -36.37 -14.32
CA THR A 26 20.82 -37.54 -13.91
C THR A 26 21.72 -38.63 -13.32
N ALA A 27 21.12 -39.64 -12.68
CA ALA A 27 21.85 -40.77 -12.12
C ALA A 27 22.62 -41.60 -13.18
N SER A 28 22.26 -41.52 -14.47
CA SER A 28 23.03 -42.17 -15.55
C SER A 28 24.28 -41.37 -15.95
N GLY A 29 24.43 -40.14 -15.46
CA GLY A 29 25.48 -39.20 -15.87
C GLY A 29 25.11 -38.35 -17.09
N ASP A 30 23.88 -38.47 -17.60
CA ASP A 30 23.38 -37.63 -18.70
C ASP A 30 22.75 -36.34 -18.15
N TRP A 31 22.83 -35.25 -18.92
CA TRP A 31 22.16 -33.99 -18.58
C TRP A 31 20.72 -33.99 -19.09
N GLU A 32 19.77 -33.79 -18.19
CA GLU A 32 18.38 -33.45 -18.51
C GLU A 32 18.23 -31.93 -18.56
N GLU A 33 17.65 -31.40 -19.63
CA GLU A 33 17.31 -29.98 -19.76
C GLU A 33 15.80 -29.78 -19.71
N TYR A 34 15.33 -28.79 -18.94
CA TYR A 34 13.92 -28.43 -18.88
C TYR A 34 13.70 -26.94 -18.54
N ALA A 35 12.58 -26.40 -19.00
CA ALA A 35 12.18 -25.03 -18.74
C ALA A 35 11.52 -24.87 -17.36
N GLY A 36 11.75 -23.72 -16.74
CA GLY A 36 11.07 -23.25 -15.54
C GLY A 36 10.91 -21.74 -15.57
N THR A 37 10.33 -21.18 -14.51
CA THR A 37 10.21 -19.72 -14.32
C THR A 37 10.48 -19.37 -12.87
N CYS A 38 10.98 -18.17 -12.60
CA CYS A 38 11.25 -17.67 -11.25
C CYS A 38 10.63 -16.29 -11.07
N THR A 39 10.02 -16.02 -9.92
CA THR A 39 9.56 -14.68 -9.53
C THR A 39 10.13 -14.31 -8.17
N GLY A 40 10.97 -13.27 -8.13
CA GLY A 40 11.65 -12.83 -6.92
C GLY A 40 11.14 -11.52 -6.34
N ARG A 41 11.20 -11.43 -5.01
CA ARG A 41 10.82 -10.29 -4.18
C ARG A 41 11.92 -10.00 -3.17
N THR A 42 12.02 -8.75 -2.73
CA THR A 42 12.94 -8.33 -1.67
C THR A 42 12.17 -7.73 -0.50
N HIS A 43 12.67 -7.99 0.71
CA HIS A 43 12.11 -7.53 1.98
C HIS A 43 13.23 -6.95 2.86
N HIS A 44 12.86 -6.24 3.93
CA HIS A 44 13.80 -5.65 4.91
C HIS A 44 14.91 -4.83 4.24
N ASN A 45 14.54 -3.98 3.28
CA ASN A 45 15.46 -3.14 2.51
C ASN A 45 16.63 -3.94 1.87
N GLY A 46 16.29 -5.08 1.27
CA GLY A 46 17.23 -5.94 0.54
C GLY A 46 17.89 -7.02 1.40
N ALA A 47 17.73 -7.01 2.72
CA ALA A 47 18.32 -8.03 3.59
C ALA A 47 17.64 -9.40 3.46
N VAL A 48 16.46 -9.47 2.86
CA VAL A 48 15.80 -10.73 2.54
C VAL A 48 15.44 -10.76 1.06
N SER A 49 15.76 -11.86 0.39
CA SER A 49 15.35 -12.15 -0.98
C SER A 49 14.62 -13.49 -1.02
N ILE A 50 13.42 -13.48 -1.59
CA ILE A 50 12.57 -14.67 -1.72
C ILE A 50 12.20 -14.82 -3.17
N ASP A 51 12.37 -16.01 -3.73
CA ASP A 51 11.81 -16.31 -5.04
C ASP A 51 11.04 -17.62 -5.08
N GLU A 52 9.98 -17.61 -5.89
CA GLU A 52 9.19 -18.78 -6.25
C GLU A 52 9.64 -19.28 -7.62
N ALA A 53 10.23 -20.47 -7.64
CA ALA A 53 10.51 -21.24 -8.84
C ALA A 53 9.32 -22.14 -9.19
N ARG A 54 8.96 -22.20 -10.48
CA ARG A 54 7.90 -23.05 -11.03
C ARG A 54 8.50 -23.99 -12.07
N PHE A 55 8.21 -25.29 -11.97
CA PHE A 55 8.73 -26.32 -12.85
C PHE A 55 7.57 -27.07 -13.54
N PRO A 56 7.05 -26.56 -14.67
CA PRO A 56 5.85 -27.13 -15.30
C PRO A 56 5.97 -28.61 -15.66
N SER A 57 7.11 -29.03 -16.21
CA SER A 57 7.35 -30.44 -16.60
C SER A 57 7.46 -31.39 -15.41
N LYS A 58 7.75 -30.85 -14.21
CA LYS A 58 7.86 -31.61 -12.96
C LYS A 58 6.62 -31.46 -12.08
N ALA A 59 5.62 -30.67 -12.50
CA ALA A 59 4.40 -30.39 -11.74
C ALA A 59 4.69 -29.96 -10.29
N SER A 60 5.70 -29.10 -10.10
CA SER A 60 6.17 -28.70 -8.77
C SER A 60 6.61 -27.25 -8.71
N TYR A 61 6.63 -26.74 -7.48
CA TYR A 61 7.23 -25.46 -7.12
C TYR A 61 8.46 -25.65 -6.21
N GLY A 62 9.32 -24.63 -6.21
CA GLY A 62 10.46 -24.50 -5.30
C GLY A 62 10.60 -23.06 -4.81
N LEU A 63 11.20 -22.85 -3.64
CA LEU A 63 11.33 -21.54 -3.01
C LEU A 63 12.73 -21.43 -2.45
N SER A 64 13.38 -20.32 -2.79
CA SER A 64 14.62 -19.93 -2.15
C SER A 64 14.35 -18.78 -1.17
N LEU A 65 14.73 -18.96 0.10
CA LEU A 65 14.71 -17.93 1.13
C LEU A 65 16.16 -17.55 1.44
N ARG A 66 16.55 -16.32 1.10
CA ARG A 66 17.90 -15.78 1.31
C ARG A 66 17.85 -14.72 2.40
N LEU A 67 18.66 -14.90 3.42
CA LEU A 67 18.74 -14.00 4.56
C LEU A 67 20.16 -13.45 4.66
N PHE A 68 20.29 -12.13 4.63
CA PHE A 68 21.54 -11.43 4.85
C PHE A 68 21.76 -11.21 6.34
N ASN A 69 22.94 -11.61 6.83
CA ASN A 69 23.37 -11.32 8.18
C ASN A 69 24.16 -10.01 8.19
N PRO A 70 23.63 -8.91 8.74
CA PRO A 70 24.33 -7.62 8.72
C PRO A 70 25.60 -7.61 9.61
N VAL A 71 25.75 -8.55 10.52
CA VAL A 71 26.91 -8.64 11.43
C VAL A 71 28.09 -9.33 10.74
N GLU A 72 27.88 -10.53 10.22
CA GLU A 72 28.92 -11.31 9.54
C GLU A 72 29.10 -10.94 8.06
N LYS A 73 28.13 -10.19 7.50
CA LYS A 73 28.06 -9.78 6.09
C LYS A 73 28.08 -10.97 5.13
N ASP A 74 27.41 -12.04 5.53
CA ASP A 74 27.20 -13.24 4.73
C ASP A 74 25.71 -13.50 4.46
N TRP A 75 25.46 -14.40 3.53
CA TRP A 75 24.13 -14.83 3.14
C TRP A 75 23.91 -16.27 3.60
N THR A 76 22.74 -16.52 4.18
CA THR A 76 22.21 -17.87 4.40
C THR A 76 21.06 -18.11 3.42
N ILE A 77 21.10 -19.21 2.67
CA ILE A 77 20.06 -19.57 1.71
C ILE A 77 19.44 -20.90 2.10
N TYR A 78 18.12 -20.91 2.23
CA TYR A 78 17.32 -22.12 2.41
C TYR A 78 16.55 -22.43 1.13
N TRP A 79 16.37 -23.72 0.87
CA TRP A 79 15.48 -24.23 -0.19
C TRP A 79 14.27 -24.92 0.42
N VAL A 80 13.09 -24.72 -0.19
CA VAL A 80 11.85 -25.43 0.11
C VAL A 80 11.31 -26.05 -1.17
N ASN A 81 10.98 -27.33 -1.11
CA ASN A 81 10.26 -28.02 -2.18
C ASN A 81 8.77 -28.10 -1.83
N SER A 82 7.89 -27.74 -2.76
CA SER A 82 6.43 -27.88 -2.60
C SER A 82 5.95 -29.30 -2.28
N THR A 83 6.72 -30.35 -2.58
CA THR A 83 6.33 -31.74 -2.25
C THR A 83 6.47 -32.06 -0.76
N THR A 84 7.31 -31.33 -0.02
CA THR A 84 7.54 -31.55 1.41
C THR A 84 7.08 -30.37 2.26
N GLY A 85 7.26 -29.14 1.78
CA GLY A 85 7.03 -27.91 2.54
C GLY A 85 8.05 -27.69 3.66
N LYS A 86 9.19 -28.38 3.62
CA LYS A 86 10.24 -28.30 4.65
C LYS A 86 11.46 -27.51 4.15
N LEU A 87 12.06 -26.73 5.03
CA LEU A 87 13.37 -26.13 4.78
C LEU A 87 14.44 -27.22 4.75
N GLN A 88 15.23 -27.24 3.69
CA GLN A 88 16.45 -28.03 3.62
C GLN A 88 17.56 -27.37 4.46
N PRO A 89 18.62 -28.13 4.83
CA PRO A 89 19.82 -27.55 5.40
C PRO A 89 20.33 -26.37 4.56
N PRO A 90 20.66 -25.22 5.17
CA PRO A 90 21.03 -24.05 4.41
C PRO A 90 22.45 -24.13 3.87
N VAL A 91 22.70 -23.37 2.81
CA VAL A 91 24.07 -22.99 2.42
C VAL A 91 24.40 -21.58 2.92
N ARG A 92 25.68 -21.32 3.19
CA ARG A 92 26.17 -20.01 3.63
C ARG A 92 27.37 -19.53 2.83
N GLY A 93 27.45 -18.23 2.57
CA GLY A 93 28.53 -17.69 1.76
C GLY A 93 28.49 -16.19 1.55
N THR A 94 29.41 -15.70 0.74
CA THR A 94 29.62 -14.26 0.51
C THR A 94 29.81 -13.97 -0.98
N TRP A 95 29.75 -12.68 -1.30
CA TRP A 95 30.08 -12.15 -2.61
C TRP A 95 31.56 -11.78 -2.68
N SER A 96 32.21 -12.13 -3.78
CA SER A 96 33.56 -11.70 -4.14
C SER A 96 33.64 -11.52 -5.65
N ASP A 97 34.12 -10.36 -6.09
CA ASP A 97 34.38 -10.04 -7.50
C ASP A 97 33.20 -10.36 -8.46
N GLY A 98 31.97 -10.00 -8.04
CA GLY A 98 30.76 -10.20 -8.84
C GLY A 98 30.22 -11.64 -8.84
N THR A 99 30.83 -12.53 -8.06
CA THR A 99 30.40 -13.92 -7.89
C THR A 99 29.96 -14.16 -6.45
N CYS A 100 28.82 -14.79 -6.24
CA CYS A 100 28.42 -15.31 -4.93
C CYS A 100 28.84 -16.77 -4.82
N THR A 101 29.48 -17.19 -3.74
CA THR A 101 29.80 -18.61 -3.51
C THR A 101 29.36 -19.02 -2.12
N LEU A 102 28.53 -20.05 -2.04
CA LEU A 102 27.96 -20.56 -0.80
C LEU A 102 28.23 -22.04 -0.63
N TYR A 103 28.41 -22.47 0.61
CA TYR A 103 28.70 -23.85 0.97
C TYR A 103 27.72 -24.37 2.00
N GLY A 104 27.41 -25.66 1.94
CA GLY A 104 26.63 -26.35 2.95
C GLY A 104 26.77 -27.85 2.80
N VAL A 105 25.78 -28.57 3.29
CA VAL A 105 25.68 -30.02 3.20
C VAL A 105 24.28 -30.34 2.69
N ASP A 106 24.21 -31.27 1.74
CA ASP A 106 22.98 -31.85 1.23
C ASP A 106 22.92 -33.33 1.61
N GLU A 107 21.75 -33.95 1.51
CA GLU A 107 21.58 -35.38 1.77
C GLU A 107 21.20 -36.10 0.47
N VAL A 108 22.06 -37.02 0.02
CA VAL A 108 21.80 -37.86 -1.16
C VAL A 108 21.88 -39.32 -0.72
N ASP A 109 20.80 -40.06 -0.94
CA ASP A 109 20.66 -41.48 -0.54
C ASP A 109 21.01 -41.75 0.94
N GLY A 110 20.67 -40.80 1.82
CA GLY A 110 20.93 -40.90 3.27
C GLY A 110 22.38 -40.59 3.67
N GLN A 111 23.20 -40.06 2.76
CA GLN A 111 24.56 -39.61 3.04
C GLN A 111 24.68 -38.09 2.93
N GLU A 112 25.36 -37.50 3.90
CA GLU A 112 25.74 -36.09 3.85
C GLU A 112 26.82 -35.88 2.78
N ILE A 113 26.53 -35.01 1.81
CA ILE A 113 27.42 -34.63 0.73
C ILE A 113 27.64 -33.11 0.77
N PRO A 114 28.89 -32.62 0.80
CA PRO A 114 29.17 -31.20 0.65
C PRO A 114 28.58 -30.63 -0.64
N VAL A 115 27.87 -29.52 -0.52
CA VAL A 115 27.26 -28.80 -1.65
C VAL A 115 27.83 -27.38 -1.75
N ARG A 116 28.04 -26.91 -2.97
CA ARG A 116 28.43 -25.54 -3.30
C ARG A 116 27.44 -24.95 -4.27
N LEU A 117 26.97 -23.74 -3.98
CA LEU A 117 26.19 -22.92 -4.91
C LEU A 117 27.02 -21.74 -5.39
N THR A 118 26.95 -21.41 -6.67
CA THR A 118 27.61 -20.23 -7.25
C THR A 118 26.59 -19.40 -8.03
N TRP A 119 26.62 -18.07 -7.86
CA TRP A 119 25.97 -17.12 -8.77
C TRP A 119 27.04 -16.35 -9.53
N SER A 120 26.94 -16.26 -10.86
CA SER A 120 27.89 -15.56 -11.73
C SER A 120 27.20 -14.94 -12.95
N ASP A 121 27.96 -14.18 -13.75
CA ASP A 121 27.52 -13.65 -15.06
C ASP A 121 26.22 -12.83 -15.00
N ILE A 122 26.09 -12.02 -13.93
CA ILE A 122 24.89 -11.25 -13.64
C ILE A 122 24.88 -9.94 -14.40
N THR A 123 23.77 -9.67 -15.06
CA THR A 123 23.43 -8.39 -15.68
C THR A 123 22.05 -7.93 -15.20
N ALA A 124 21.58 -6.79 -15.72
CA ALA A 124 20.19 -6.39 -15.49
C ALA A 124 19.19 -7.41 -16.07
N GLU A 125 19.54 -8.14 -17.12
CA GLU A 125 18.62 -8.99 -17.89
C GLU A 125 18.87 -10.50 -17.70
N THR A 126 20.05 -10.89 -17.22
CA THR A 126 20.47 -12.30 -17.17
C THR A 126 21.23 -12.62 -15.89
N ALA A 127 21.20 -13.88 -15.47
CA ALA A 127 22.06 -14.40 -14.40
C ALA A 127 22.32 -15.88 -14.58
N HIS A 128 23.49 -16.35 -14.15
CA HIS A 128 23.84 -17.77 -14.12
C HIS A 128 23.93 -18.27 -12.68
N TRP A 129 23.40 -19.46 -12.44
CA TRP A 129 23.53 -20.18 -11.18
C TRP A 129 23.99 -21.61 -11.41
N GLU A 130 24.85 -22.11 -10.53
CA GLU A 130 25.26 -23.52 -10.51
C GLU A 130 25.24 -24.12 -9.10
N GLN A 131 24.98 -25.43 -9.05
CA GLN A 131 25.19 -26.29 -7.90
C GLN A 131 26.22 -27.37 -8.24
N ALA A 132 27.13 -27.61 -7.30
CA ALA A 132 28.10 -28.69 -7.36
C ALA A 132 28.12 -29.51 -6.06
N TYR A 133 28.37 -30.81 -6.19
CA TYR A 133 28.61 -31.72 -5.07
C TYR A 133 30.09 -32.10 -5.01
N SER A 134 30.58 -32.45 -3.82
CA SER A 134 31.94 -32.96 -3.64
C SER A 134 31.92 -34.28 -2.89
N VAL A 135 32.22 -35.39 -3.59
CA VAL A 135 32.25 -36.74 -3.00
C VAL A 135 33.66 -37.10 -2.51
N ASP A 136 34.68 -36.77 -3.30
CA ASP A 136 36.09 -37.13 -3.03
C ASP A 136 37.00 -35.90 -2.84
N GLY A 137 36.42 -34.73 -2.54
CA GLY A 137 37.12 -33.46 -2.45
C GLY A 137 37.22 -32.69 -3.78
N GLU A 138 36.81 -33.31 -4.89
CA GLU A 138 36.63 -32.65 -6.18
C GLU A 138 35.18 -32.21 -6.37
N TRP A 139 34.96 -30.96 -6.80
CA TRP A 139 33.63 -30.41 -7.06
C TRP A 139 33.14 -30.78 -8.45
N GLN A 140 31.98 -31.42 -8.54
CA GLN A 140 31.29 -31.73 -9.77
C GLN A 140 29.96 -30.98 -9.85
N THR A 141 29.83 -30.09 -10.84
CA THR A 141 28.57 -29.42 -11.15
C THR A 141 27.52 -30.45 -11.57
N ASN A 142 26.37 -30.41 -10.89
CA ASN A 142 25.26 -31.34 -11.12
C ASN A 142 23.95 -30.62 -11.47
N TRP A 143 23.88 -29.30 -11.30
CA TRP A 143 22.72 -28.52 -11.75
C TRP A 143 23.16 -27.11 -12.13
N THR A 144 22.67 -26.61 -13.27
CA THR A 144 22.80 -25.20 -13.66
C THR A 144 21.45 -24.59 -14.00
N MET A 145 21.32 -23.29 -13.76
CA MET A 145 20.18 -22.47 -14.15
C MET A 145 20.67 -21.23 -14.88
N ASP A 146 20.13 -21.00 -16.08
CA ASP A 146 20.31 -19.76 -16.83
C ASP A 146 18.99 -18.96 -16.79
N LEU A 147 19.04 -17.77 -16.20
CA LEU A 147 17.89 -16.91 -16.01
C LEU A 147 17.88 -15.79 -17.06
N THR A 148 16.72 -15.53 -17.66
CA THR A 148 16.48 -14.39 -18.57
C THR A 148 15.25 -13.62 -18.11
N ARG A 149 15.38 -12.30 -17.94
CA ARG A 149 14.30 -11.43 -17.47
C ARG A 149 13.14 -11.41 -18.46
N ARG A 150 11.93 -11.40 -17.92
CA ARG A 150 10.68 -11.23 -18.67
C ARG A 150 9.87 -10.07 -18.09
N SER A 151 9.00 -9.48 -18.91
CA SER A 151 8.23 -8.27 -18.56
C SER A 151 6.94 -8.54 -17.78
N SER A 152 6.49 -9.80 -17.73
CA SER A 152 5.21 -10.20 -17.14
C SER A 152 5.39 -11.36 -16.18
N GLU A 153 4.51 -11.46 -15.19
CA GLU A 153 4.46 -12.62 -14.30
C GLU A 153 4.22 -13.91 -15.11
N PRO A 154 4.95 -15.00 -14.83
CA PRO A 154 4.62 -16.28 -15.42
C PRO A 154 3.22 -16.75 -14.99
N PRO A 155 2.51 -17.55 -15.79
CA PRO A 155 1.25 -18.15 -15.37
C PRO A 155 1.48 -19.07 -14.17
N ALA A 156 0.47 -19.18 -13.29
CA ALA A 156 0.47 -20.20 -12.24
C ALA A 156 0.44 -21.61 -12.84
N LEU A 157 0.96 -22.60 -12.12
CA LEU A 157 0.80 -24.00 -12.52
C LEU A 157 -0.65 -24.43 -12.24
N ASP A 158 -1.22 -25.22 -13.14
CA ASP A 158 -2.53 -25.85 -12.96
C ASP A 158 -2.40 -27.05 -12.00
N LEU A 159 -2.20 -26.72 -10.73
CA LEU A 159 -2.09 -27.68 -9.63
C LEU A 159 -3.18 -27.39 -8.59
N PRO A 160 -3.75 -28.42 -7.94
CA PRO A 160 -4.71 -28.21 -6.87
C PRO A 160 -4.15 -27.31 -5.76
N LYS A 161 -5.03 -26.52 -5.14
CA LYS A 161 -4.68 -25.75 -3.96
C LYS A 161 -4.30 -26.69 -2.82
N VAL A 162 -3.16 -26.44 -2.17
CA VAL A 162 -2.67 -27.29 -1.06
C VAL A 162 -3.49 -27.02 0.20
N THR A 163 -3.67 -25.75 0.54
CA THR A 163 -4.52 -25.30 1.66
C THR A 163 -4.93 -23.84 1.43
N GLY A 164 -6.06 -23.44 2.02
CA GLY A 164 -6.56 -22.05 2.04
C GLY A 164 -6.49 -21.40 3.43
N ASP A 165 -5.75 -22.01 4.35
CA ASP A 165 -5.77 -21.63 5.77
C ASP A 165 -5.46 -20.16 6.03
N PHE A 166 -4.54 -19.56 5.27
CA PHE A 166 -4.13 -18.15 5.38
C PHE A 166 -4.71 -17.25 4.28
N ASP A 167 -5.67 -17.70 3.48
CA ASP A 167 -6.28 -16.87 2.42
C ASP A 167 -6.89 -15.58 2.98
N PHE A 168 -7.48 -15.65 4.18
CA PHE A 168 -8.07 -14.51 4.88
C PHE A 168 -7.06 -13.41 5.19
N PHE A 169 -5.76 -13.72 5.21
CA PHE A 169 -4.71 -12.81 5.62
C PHE A 169 -3.97 -12.20 4.43
N VAL A 170 -4.20 -12.67 3.19
CA VAL A 170 -3.56 -12.11 1.99
C VAL A 170 -4.02 -10.67 1.78
N GLY A 171 -3.07 -9.75 1.57
CA GLY A 171 -3.33 -8.35 1.30
C GLY A 171 -2.54 -7.40 2.20
N GLU A 172 -3.07 -6.18 2.32
CA GLU A 172 -2.39 -5.06 2.94
C GLU A 172 -3.16 -4.58 4.17
N TRP A 173 -2.50 -4.52 5.32
CA TRP A 173 -3.14 -4.35 6.63
C TRP A 173 -2.54 -3.18 7.44
N ASN A 174 -3.41 -2.42 8.10
CA ASN A 174 -3.05 -1.64 9.28
C ASN A 174 -3.13 -2.56 10.50
N VAL A 175 -2.16 -2.48 11.40
CA VAL A 175 -2.04 -3.35 12.56
C VAL A 175 -2.01 -2.53 13.83
N LEU A 176 -2.93 -2.81 14.76
CA LEU A 176 -2.87 -2.30 16.12
C LEU A 176 -2.23 -3.35 17.02
N HIS A 177 -1.05 -3.03 17.57
CA HIS A 177 -0.34 -3.90 18.50
C HIS A 177 -0.67 -3.49 19.93
N ARG A 178 -0.94 -4.49 20.78
CA ARG A 178 -0.99 -4.34 22.24
C ARG A 178 -0.06 -5.39 22.83
N LYS A 179 1.03 -4.97 23.48
CA LYS A 179 2.08 -5.86 24.02
C LYS A 179 2.29 -5.63 25.50
N LEU A 180 2.42 -6.71 26.28
CA LEU A 180 2.68 -6.66 27.71
C LEU A 180 4.13 -6.23 27.94
N ASP A 181 4.34 -5.23 28.80
CA ASP A 181 5.66 -4.59 28.93
C ASP A 181 6.71 -5.51 29.55
N LYS A 182 6.28 -6.37 30.48
CA LYS A 182 7.15 -7.30 31.23
C LYS A 182 6.44 -8.66 31.39
N PRO A 183 6.48 -9.51 30.35
CA PRO A 183 5.91 -10.85 30.43
C PRO A 183 6.57 -11.69 31.53
N LEU A 184 5.81 -12.59 32.12
CA LEU A 184 6.21 -13.56 33.14
C LEU A 184 6.72 -12.96 34.46
N THR A 185 6.46 -11.67 34.70
CA THR A 185 6.77 -11.00 35.97
C THR A 185 5.51 -10.70 36.81
N GLY A 186 4.33 -11.13 36.37
CA GLY A 186 3.04 -10.74 36.95
C GLY A 186 2.62 -9.30 36.60
N SER A 187 3.19 -8.72 35.54
CA SER A 187 2.82 -7.39 35.07
C SER A 187 1.40 -7.37 34.50
N SER A 188 0.71 -6.25 34.67
CA SER A 188 -0.57 -5.95 33.99
C SER A 188 -0.48 -4.71 33.10
N GLU A 189 0.71 -4.17 32.90
CA GLU A 189 0.95 -2.96 32.09
C GLU A 189 1.19 -3.33 30.62
N TRP A 190 0.41 -2.69 29.74
CA TRP A 190 0.44 -2.96 28.30
C TRP A 190 0.72 -1.68 27.51
N SER A 191 1.68 -1.76 26.60
CA SER A 191 1.94 -0.76 25.58
C SER A 191 1.09 -1.00 24.33
N THR A 192 0.63 0.09 23.71
CA THR A 192 -0.06 0.06 22.41
C THR A 192 0.74 0.83 21.38
N PHE A 193 0.87 0.32 20.16
CA PHE A 193 1.57 0.99 19.07
C PHE A 193 1.06 0.55 17.69
N PRO A 194 1.15 1.40 16.65
CA PRO A 194 0.72 1.05 15.29
C PRO A 194 1.81 0.27 14.53
N GLY A 195 1.37 -0.45 13.50
CA GLY A 195 2.20 -1.10 12.50
C GLY A 195 1.42 -1.28 11.19
N THR A 196 2.10 -1.77 10.15
CA THR A 196 1.45 -2.21 8.91
C THR A 196 2.01 -3.56 8.48
N SER A 197 1.19 -4.41 7.87
CA SER A 197 1.63 -5.71 7.36
C SER A 197 1.21 -5.90 5.90
N SER A 198 2.10 -6.45 5.07
CA SER A 198 1.82 -6.91 3.71
C SER A 198 1.97 -8.41 3.67
N CYS A 199 0.97 -9.12 3.18
CA CYS A 199 0.91 -10.58 3.19
C CYS A 199 0.55 -11.14 1.82
N TYR A 200 1.24 -12.21 1.42
CA TYR A 200 0.98 -12.96 0.20
C TYR A 200 1.22 -14.45 0.39
N THR A 201 0.69 -15.26 -0.53
CA THR A 201 0.89 -16.71 -0.56
C THR A 201 1.66 -17.13 -1.81
N LEU A 202 2.36 -18.26 -1.70
CA LEU A 202 3.05 -18.95 -2.79
C LEU A 202 2.63 -20.43 -2.80
N PHE A 203 3.03 -21.18 -3.83
CA PHE A 203 2.81 -22.63 -3.94
C PHE A 203 1.33 -23.05 -3.81
N ASN A 204 0.42 -22.30 -4.45
CA ASN A 204 -1.02 -22.51 -4.32
C ASN A 204 -1.46 -22.67 -2.84
N GLY A 205 -0.95 -21.77 -1.98
CA GLY A 205 -1.33 -21.67 -0.59
C GLY A 205 -0.46 -22.45 0.40
N ALA A 206 0.52 -23.24 -0.03
CA ALA A 206 1.40 -23.98 0.88
C ALA A 206 2.47 -23.09 1.58
N VAL A 207 2.60 -21.84 1.16
CA VAL A 207 3.49 -20.85 1.76
C VAL A 207 2.71 -19.57 2.00
N CYS A 208 2.88 -18.96 3.17
CA CYS A 208 2.35 -17.64 3.50
C CYS A 208 3.49 -16.79 4.08
N ILE A 209 3.67 -15.60 3.52
CA ILE A 209 4.73 -14.66 3.92
C ILE A 209 4.07 -13.35 4.28
N ASP A 210 4.42 -12.79 5.43
CA ASP A 210 4.06 -11.41 5.74
C ASP A 210 5.25 -10.60 6.26
N GLU A 211 5.34 -9.35 5.83
CA GLU A 211 6.31 -8.38 6.31
C GLU A 211 5.57 -7.32 7.12
N THR A 212 5.98 -7.15 8.38
CA THR A 212 5.40 -6.18 9.30
C THR A 212 6.38 -5.03 9.56
N PHE A 213 5.96 -3.81 9.26
CA PHE A 213 6.68 -2.57 9.52
C PHE A 213 6.22 -1.95 10.84
N PHE A 214 7.18 -1.57 11.70
CA PHE A 214 6.91 -0.97 12.99
C PHE A 214 7.44 0.47 13.08
N PRO A 215 6.63 1.50 12.75
CA PRO A 215 7.10 2.89 12.66
C PRO A 215 7.63 3.49 13.97
N THR A 216 7.31 2.86 15.10
CA THR A 216 7.70 3.31 16.45
C THR A 216 8.74 2.39 17.10
N LYS A 217 9.31 1.45 16.34
CA LYS A 217 10.34 0.51 16.80
C LYS A 217 11.54 0.55 15.86
N ASP A 218 12.68 0.09 16.34
CA ASP A 218 13.95 0.10 15.58
C ASP A 218 14.16 -1.18 14.77
N PHE A 219 13.12 -1.97 14.52
CA PHE A 219 13.17 -3.21 13.75
C PHE A 219 11.87 -3.43 12.99
N ASP A 220 11.94 -4.28 11.97
CA ASP A 220 10.84 -4.80 11.18
C ASP A 220 10.79 -6.33 11.30
N GLY A 221 9.62 -6.89 11.04
CA GLY A 221 9.35 -8.31 11.12
C GLY A 221 9.11 -8.93 9.76
N LEU A 222 9.54 -10.17 9.56
CA LEU A 222 9.11 -11.00 8.45
C LEU A 222 8.74 -12.38 9.01
N THR A 223 7.54 -12.85 8.68
CA THR A 223 7.12 -14.20 9.00
C THR A 223 7.13 -15.06 7.74
N VAL A 224 7.71 -16.25 7.83
CA VAL A 224 7.63 -17.28 6.79
C VAL A 224 6.86 -18.46 7.34
N ARG A 225 5.75 -18.81 6.71
CA ARG A 225 4.91 -19.96 7.09
C ARG A 225 4.96 -20.98 5.99
N LEU A 226 5.31 -22.22 6.34
CA LEU A 226 5.43 -23.34 5.40
C LEU A 226 4.50 -24.46 5.83
N TYR A 227 3.71 -24.98 4.91
CA TYR A 227 2.81 -26.11 5.16
C TYR A 227 3.53 -27.43 4.90
N ASP A 228 3.79 -28.18 5.95
CA ASP A 228 4.31 -29.54 5.87
C ASP A 228 3.18 -30.47 5.42
N VAL A 229 3.28 -30.92 4.16
CA VAL A 229 2.27 -31.75 3.51
C VAL A 229 2.13 -33.12 4.17
N GLU A 230 3.24 -33.67 4.68
CA GLU A 230 3.27 -34.99 5.32
C GLU A 230 2.66 -34.92 6.72
N ALA A 231 3.02 -33.88 7.49
CA ALA A 231 2.50 -33.67 8.84
C ALA A 231 1.08 -33.09 8.86
N GLY A 232 0.64 -32.49 7.75
CA GLY A 232 -0.63 -31.76 7.68
C GLY A 232 -0.65 -30.52 8.59
N ALA A 233 0.51 -29.90 8.81
CA ALA A 233 0.71 -28.84 9.80
C ALA A 233 1.56 -27.70 9.24
N TRP A 234 1.33 -26.49 9.75
CA TRP A 234 2.14 -25.32 9.49
C TRP A 234 3.35 -25.27 10.40
N ALA A 235 4.51 -24.91 9.84
CA ALA A 235 5.66 -24.39 10.55
C ALA A 235 5.73 -22.87 10.34
N ILE A 236 5.84 -22.09 11.41
CA ILE A 236 5.94 -20.63 11.34
C ILE A 236 7.29 -20.18 11.87
N TYR A 237 8.04 -19.49 11.02
CA TYR A 237 9.34 -18.92 11.33
C TYR A 237 9.27 -17.40 11.35
N TRP A 238 10.04 -16.78 12.26
CA TRP A 238 10.17 -15.34 12.36
C TRP A 238 11.59 -14.89 12.00
N VAL A 239 11.70 -13.74 11.34
CA VAL A 239 12.95 -13.06 11.04
C VAL A 239 12.85 -11.61 11.51
N ASN A 240 13.80 -11.20 12.34
CA ASN A 240 13.97 -9.82 12.77
C ASN A 240 14.97 -9.09 11.85
N SER A 241 14.59 -7.92 11.32
CA SER A 241 15.43 -7.16 10.37
C SER A 241 16.80 -6.73 10.92
N SER A 242 16.95 -6.64 12.24
CA SER A 242 18.23 -6.29 12.88
C SER A 242 19.24 -7.44 12.92
N ARG A 243 18.78 -8.69 12.77
CA ARG A 243 19.62 -9.89 12.87
C ARG A 243 19.69 -10.69 11.58
N GLY A 244 18.61 -10.72 10.79
CA GLY A 244 18.55 -11.50 9.55
C GLY A 244 18.68 -13.02 9.77
N ILE A 245 18.25 -13.53 10.93
CA ILE A 245 18.31 -14.95 11.27
C ILE A 245 16.88 -15.49 11.42
N LEU A 246 16.66 -16.68 10.89
CA LEU A 246 15.42 -17.44 11.07
C LEU A 246 15.37 -18.02 12.49
N GLU A 247 14.39 -17.62 13.29
CA GLU A 247 14.19 -18.13 14.64
C GLU A 247 13.55 -19.53 14.63
N PRO A 248 13.68 -20.33 15.71
CA PRO A 248 13.04 -21.63 15.82
C PRO A 248 11.54 -21.56 15.52
N PRO A 249 10.98 -22.52 14.76
CA PRO A 249 9.58 -22.46 14.38
C PRO A 249 8.64 -22.89 15.50
N VAL A 250 7.41 -22.40 15.42
CA VAL A 250 6.25 -23.03 16.07
C VAL A 250 5.49 -23.88 15.06
N TYR A 251 4.78 -24.90 15.55
CA TYR A 251 4.05 -25.85 14.72
C TYR A 251 2.58 -25.92 15.10
N GLY A 252 1.70 -26.11 14.13
CA GLY A 252 0.27 -26.32 14.40
C GLY A 252 -0.60 -26.14 13.16
N GLY A 253 -1.83 -25.70 13.35
CA GLY A 253 -2.76 -25.56 12.23
C GLY A 253 -4.11 -24.97 12.63
N PHE A 254 -5.02 -24.90 11.66
CA PHE A 254 -6.37 -24.37 11.86
C PHE A 254 -7.36 -25.49 12.19
N GLY A 255 -8.19 -25.24 13.20
CA GLY A 255 -9.37 -26.03 13.51
C GLY A 255 -10.56 -25.68 12.62
N LEU A 256 -11.66 -26.43 12.79
CA LEU A 256 -12.93 -26.18 12.10
C LEU A 256 -13.69 -24.94 12.60
N ASP A 257 -13.24 -24.34 13.71
CA ASP A 257 -13.80 -23.16 14.36
C ASP A 257 -13.12 -21.86 13.91
N ASP A 258 -12.39 -21.90 12.79
CA ASP A 258 -11.61 -20.76 12.25
C ASP A 258 -10.56 -20.20 13.22
N VAL A 259 -10.13 -21.02 14.19
CA VAL A 259 -9.03 -20.70 15.10
C VAL A 259 -7.80 -21.52 14.73
N GLY A 260 -6.67 -20.84 14.53
CA GLY A 260 -5.37 -21.46 14.35
C GLY A 260 -4.60 -21.48 15.66
N ILE A 261 -4.05 -22.62 16.06
CA ILE A 261 -3.15 -22.73 17.22
C ILE A 261 -1.84 -23.33 16.75
N LEU A 262 -0.73 -22.65 17.08
CA LEU A 262 0.61 -23.13 16.81
C LEU A 262 1.49 -22.92 18.02
N GLU A 263 2.30 -23.92 18.36
CA GLU A 263 3.08 -23.97 19.59
C GLU A 263 4.51 -24.46 19.32
N GLY A 264 5.44 -24.02 20.14
CA GLY A 264 6.82 -24.45 20.08
C GLY A 264 7.66 -23.88 21.22
N PRO A 265 8.90 -24.37 21.38
CA PRO A 265 9.82 -23.84 22.36
C PRO A 265 10.38 -22.48 21.89
N ASP A 266 10.60 -21.58 22.84
CA ASP A 266 11.21 -20.26 22.64
C ASP A 266 12.06 -19.87 23.87
N GLN A 267 12.66 -18.68 23.84
CA GLN A 267 13.36 -18.10 24.97
C GLN A 267 12.88 -16.68 25.27
N HIS A 268 12.58 -16.42 26.53
CA HIS A 268 12.30 -15.08 27.03
C HIS A 268 13.38 -14.66 28.04
N GLU A 269 14.12 -13.59 27.73
CA GLU A 269 15.24 -13.09 28.56
C GLU A 269 16.27 -14.19 28.93
N GLY A 270 16.55 -15.08 27.98
CA GLY A 270 17.49 -16.20 28.15
C GLY A 270 16.94 -17.38 28.95
N ARG A 271 15.65 -17.38 29.31
CA ARG A 271 14.98 -18.51 29.96
C ARG A 271 14.15 -19.27 28.94
N PRO A 272 14.19 -20.62 28.94
CA PRO A 272 13.28 -21.41 28.12
C PRO A 272 11.82 -21.13 28.49
N VAL A 273 10.99 -20.94 27.47
CA VAL A 273 9.54 -20.82 27.57
C VAL A 273 8.91 -21.65 26.44
N ASP A 274 7.65 -22.02 26.58
CA ASP A 274 6.86 -22.41 25.41
C ASP A 274 6.11 -21.16 24.92
N VAL A 275 5.99 -21.01 23.60
CA VAL A 275 5.24 -19.94 22.96
C VAL A 275 4.06 -20.53 22.20
N ARG A 276 2.91 -19.86 22.28
CA ARG A 276 1.70 -20.18 21.51
C ARG A 276 1.32 -18.97 20.68
N PHE A 277 1.08 -19.21 19.39
CA PHE A 277 0.38 -18.30 18.50
C PHE A 277 -1.06 -18.75 18.33
N ARG A 278 -1.99 -17.83 18.49
CA ARG A 278 -3.41 -18.03 18.21
C ARG A 278 -3.85 -17.08 17.11
N TRP A 279 -4.38 -17.62 16.04
CA TRP A 279 -5.07 -16.86 15.00
C TRP A 279 -6.58 -17.02 15.15
N THR A 280 -7.32 -15.94 15.00
CA THR A 280 -8.78 -15.97 14.80
C THR A 280 -9.06 -15.31 13.44
N LYS A 281 -9.68 -16.05 12.51
CA LYS A 281 -10.05 -15.52 11.20
C LYS A 281 -11.24 -14.56 11.31
N GLY A 282 -11.45 -13.76 10.28
CA GLY A 282 -12.58 -12.84 10.11
C GLY A 282 -12.21 -11.62 9.28
N ASP A 283 -13.15 -10.70 9.08
CA ASP A 283 -12.90 -9.43 8.38
C ASP A 283 -11.89 -8.53 9.12
N VAL A 284 -11.77 -8.74 10.43
CA VAL A 284 -10.77 -8.12 11.31
C VAL A 284 -10.01 -9.26 11.98
N PRO A 285 -9.02 -9.86 11.31
CA PRO A 285 -8.26 -10.95 11.89
C PRO A 285 -7.56 -10.53 13.18
N VAL A 286 -7.37 -11.48 14.08
CA VAL A 286 -6.64 -11.28 15.33
C VAL A 286 -5.56 -12.34 15.45
N TRP A 287 -4.34 -11.90 15.72
CA TRP A 287 -3.24 -12.76 16.16
C TRP A 287 -2.90 -12.47 17.61
N GLU A 288 -2.63 -13.52 18.37
CA GLU A 288 -2.26 -13.42 19.78
C GLU A 288 -1.04 -14.31 20.08
N GLN A 289 -0.18 -13.82 20.97
CA GLN A 289 0.94 -14.55 21.53
C GLN A 289 0.74 -14.80 23.02
N PHE A 290 1.13 -16.01 23.43
CA PHE A 290 1.17 -16.42 24.82
C PHE A 290 2.51 -17.06 25.14
N PHE A 291 2.97 -16.87 26.38
CA PHE A 291 4.12 -17.57 26.93
C PHE A 291 3.69 -18.50 28.04
N SER A 292 4.37 -19.62 28.16
CA SER A 292 4.30 -20.54 29.29
C SER A 292 5.69 -20.75 29.87
N ALA A 293 5.79 -20.68 31.19
CA ALA A 293 7.02 -20.97 31.95
C ALA A 293 6.96 -22.32 32.68
N ASP A 294 5.87 -23.07 32.52
CA ASP A 294 5.55 -24.29 33.26
C ASP A 294 5.28 -25.50 32.35
N GLY A 295 5.86 -25.49 31.14
CA GLY A 295 5.75 -26.61 30.20
C GLY A 295 4.35 -26.72 29.59
N SER A 296 3.80 -25.58 29.18
CA SER A 296 2.50 -25.45 28.52
C SER A 296 1.27 -25.73 29.40
N GLU A 297 1.43 -25.82 30.73
CA GLU A 297 0.31 -25.99 31.67
C GLU A 297 -0.54 -24.72 31.80
N THR A 298 0.10 -23.55 31.88
CA THR A 298 -0.54 -22.24 31.90
C THR A 298 0.04 -21.28 30.86
N TRP A 299 -0.79 -20.34 30.40
CA TRP A 299 -0.46 -19.44 29.29
C TRP A 299 -0.76 -18.00 29.66
N GLU A 300 0.26 -17.14 29.62
CA GLU A 300 0.13 -15.70 29.81
C GLU A 300 0.08 -14.99 28.46
N SER A 301 -1.05 -14.34 28.16
CA SER A 301 -1.17 -13.46 26.98
C SER A 301 -0.22 -12.29 27.11
N ASN A 302 0.62 -12.09 26.11
CA ASN A 302 1.63 -11.03 26.13
C ASN A 302 1.70 -10.19 24.85
N TRP A 303 0.99 -10.56 23.78
CA TRP A 303 0.89 -9.73 22.59
C TRP A 303 -0.43 -10.02 21.85
N THR A 304 -1.11 -8.97 21.41
CA THR A 304 -2.24 -9.02 20.49
C THR A 304 -1.96 -8.11 19.29
N MET A 305 -2.30 -8.59 18.10
CA MET A 305 -2.34 -7.83 16.85
C MET A 305 -3.76 -7.87 16.30
N THR A 306 -4.34 -6.70 16.05
CA THR A 306 -5.64 -6.58 15.36
C THR A 306 -5.40 -5.99 13.98
N PHE A 307 -5.87 -6.68 12.94
CA PHE A 307 -5.63 -6.32 11.55
C PHE A 307 -6.87 -5.67 10.95
N SER A 308 -6.70 -4.52 10.31
CA SER A 308 -7.75 -3.85 9.54
C SER A 308 -7.27 -3.65 8.10
N PRO A 309 -8.09 -3.95 7.08
CA PRO A 309 -7.69 -3.74 5.69
C PRO A 309 -7.26 -2.29 5.45
N ARG A 310 -6.13 -2.07 4.78
CA ARG A 310 -5.74 -0.70 4.37
C ARG A 310 -6.65 -0.17 3.27
N LYS A 311 -7.03 -1.06 2.36
CA LYS A 311 -7.99 -0.80 1.30
C LYS A 311 -9.40 -1.12 1.76
N VAL A 312 -10.25 -0.10 1.81
CA VAL A 312 -11.64 -0.19 2.28
C VAL A 312 -12.67 -0.21 1.15
N THR A 313 -12.25 0.12 -0.08
CA THR A 313 -13.07 0.07 -1.30
C THR A 313 -12.18 -0.03 -2.54
N SER A 314 -12.72 -0.58 -3.62
CA SER A 314 -12.12 -0.63 -4.97
C SER A 314 -13.07 -0.09 -6.04
N ASP A 315 -14.18 0.52 -5.63
CA ASP A 315 -15.35 0.74 -6.49
C ASP A 315 -15.04 1.60 -7.73
N PHE A 316 -14.10 2.55 -7.63
CA PHE A 316 -13.67 3.42 -8.72
C PHE A 316 -12.27 3.11 -9.25
N ASP A 317 -11.65 1.99 -8.86
CA ASP A 317 -10.31 1.63 -9.34
C ASP A 317 -10.23 1.45 -10.85
N PHE A 318 -11.35 1.08 -11.49
CA PHE A 318 -11.42 0.93 -12.95
C PHE A 318 -11.07 2.24 -13.67
N LEU A 319 -11.29 3.41 -13.05
CA LEU A 319 -10.93 4.71 -13.62
C LEU A 319 -9.43 5.01 -13.54
N ASN A 320 -8.61 4.22 -12.85
CA ASN A 320 -7.18 4.50 -12.80
C ASN A 320 -6.56 4.42 -14.21
N GLY A 321 -5.94 5.52 -14.65
CA GLY A 321 -5.29 5.65 -15.94
C GLY A 321 -5.90 6.74 -16.83
N TYR A 322 -5.96 6.46 -18.14
CA TYR A 322 -6.31 7.43 -19.17
C TYR A 322 -7.43 6.90 -20.05
N PHE A 323 -8.34 7.80 -20.47
CA PHE A 323 -9.47 7.46 -21.34
C PHE A 323 -9.71 8.52 -22.41
N ASP A 324 -10.16 8.05 -23.57
CA ASP A 324 -10.92 8.86 -24.52
C ASP A 324 -12.39 8.83 -24.10
N VAL A 325 -13.07 9.97 -24.18
CA VAL A 325 -14.45 10.11 -23.71
C VAL A 325 -15.33 10.76 -24.78
N VAL A 326 -16.43 10.11 -25.13
CA VAL A 326 -17.46 10.71 -25.98
C VAL A 326 -18.60 11.21 -25.10
N HIS A 327 -18.89 12.50 -25.18
CA HIS A 327 -19.95 13.14 -24.42
C HIS A 327 -21.16 13.41 -25.30
N ARG A 328 -22.36 13.17 -24.77
CA ARG A 328 -23.61 13.70 -25.35
C ARG A 328 -24.35 14.47 -24.27
N ARG A 329 -24.64 15.75 -24.52
CA ARG A 329 -25.34 16.62 -23.55
C ARG A 329 -26.59 17.25 -24.18
N LEU A 330 -27.69 17.30 -23.44
CA LEU A 330 -28.91 17.95 -23.87
C LEU A 330 -28.71 19.47 -23.86
N THR A 331 -29.08 20.15 -24.93
CA THR A 331 -28.86 21.61 -25.06
C THR A 331 -29.83 22.44 -24.21
N LYS A 332 -31.00 21.89 -23.89
CA LYS A 332 -32.07 22.55 -23.11
C LYS A 332 -32.74 21.56 -22.13
N PRO A 333 -32.06 21.15 -21.05
CA PRO A 333 -32.64 20.30 -20.01
C PRO A 333 -33.95 20.86 -19.44
N LEU A 334 -34.86 19.97 -19.04
CA LEU A 334 -36.15 20.24 -18.39
C LEU A 334 -37.13 21.08 -19.23
N THR A 335 -36.95 21.10 -20.55
CA THR A 335 -37.86 21.79 -21.49
C THR A 335 -38.65 20.83 -22.38
N GLY A 336 -38.43 19.52 -22.26
CA GLY A 336 -38.94 18.50 -23.18
C GLY A 336 -38.20 18.48 -24.53
N SER A 337 -36.99 19.05 -24.58
CA SER A 337 -36.12 19.02 -25.75
C SER A 337 -35.53 17.62 -25.95
N ASP A 338 -35.27 17.25 -27.20
CA ASP A 338 -34.47 16.07 -27.59
C ASP A 338 -33.28 16.48 -28.49
N GLU A 339 -32.84 17.73 -28.34
CA GLU A 339 -31.68 18.28 -29.05
C GLU A 339 -30.41 18.04 -28.23
N TRP A 340 -29.56 17.15 -28.73
CA TRP A 340 -28.29 16.76 -28.11
C TRP A 340 -27.11 17.35 -28.87
N GLU A 341 -26.14 17.87 -28.12
CA GLU A 341 -24.79 18.14 -28.62
C GLU A 341 -23.87 16.97 -28.30
N GLU A 342 -23.03 16.58 -29.26
CA GLU A 342 -21.98 15.57 -29.08
C GLU A 342 -20.60 16.22 -29.18
N PHE A 343 -19.68 15.83 -28.31
CA PHE A 343 -18.31 16.34 -28.31
C PHE A 343 -17.35 15.37 -27.65
N GLU A 344 -16.08 15.44 -28.06
CA GLU A 344 -15.01 14.61 -27.53
C GLU A 344 -14.31 15.28 -26.34
N GLY A 345 -13.85 14.43 -25.42
CA GLY A 345 -13.00 14.79 -24.29
C GLY A 345 -12.00 13.68 -23.99
N THR A 346 -11.13 13.94 -23.02
CA THR A 346 -10.20 12.93 -22.49
C THR A 346 -10.16 13.01 -20.97
N CYS A 347 -9.97 11.88 -20.32
CA CYS A 347 -9.96 11.77 -18.87
C CYS A 347 -8.61 11.21 -18.39
N SER A 348 -8.04 11.83 -17.37
CA SER A 348 -6.90 11.30 -16.60
C SER A 348 -7.33 11.11 -15.16
N ALA A 349 -7.25 9.89 -14.63
CA ALA A 349 -7.78 9.58 -13.32
C ALA A 349 -6.87 8.71 -12.48
N ARG A 350 -6.95 8.90 -11.16
CA ARG A 350 -6.13 8.21 -10.16
C ARG A 350 -6.87 8.10 -8.83
N THR A 351 -6.49 7.11 -8.04
CA THR A 351 -6.98 6.92 -6.67
C THR A 351 -5.94 7.30 -5.62
N HIS A 352 -6.43 7.78 -4.48
CA HIS A 352 -5.68 8.06 -3.25
C HIS A 352 -6.28 7.27 -2.08
N PHE A 353 -5.57 7.20 -0.94
CA PHE A 353 -6.01 6.41 0.23
C PHE A 353 -6.40 4.96 -0.14
N ASP A 354 -5.55 4.31 -0.94
CA ASP A 354 -5.75 2.94 -1.43
C ASP A 354 -7.11 2.70 -2.11
N GLY A 355 -7.69 3.73 -2.75
CA GLY A 355 -8.98 3.62 -3.44
C GLY A 355 -10.10 4.41 -2.78
N ALA A 356 -9.96 4.85 -1.53
CA ALA A 356 -11.03 5.59 -0.82
C ALA A 356 -11.23 7.04 -1.31
N ILE A 357 -10.34 7.52 -2.17
CA ILE A 357 -10.49 8.78 -2.91
C ILE A 357 -10.24 8.46 -4.39
N SER A 358 -11.10 8.97 -5.28
CA SER A 358 -10.90 8.91 -6.73
C SER A 358 -11.01 10.31 -7.30
N ILE A 359 -10.02 10.71 -8.10
CA ILE A 359 -9.99 12.00 -8.78
C ILE A 359 -9.82 11.76 -10.27
N ASP A 360 -10.68 12.38 -11.09
CA ASP A 360 -10.47 12.51 -12.53
C ASP A 360 -10.37 13.96 -12.94
N GLU A 361 -9.47 14.22 -13.89
CA GLU A 361 -9.39 15.46 -14.65
C GLU A 361 -9.90 15.20 -16.07
N MET A 362 -11.00 15.85 -16.41
CA MET A 362 -11.61 15.87 -17.72
C MET A 362 -11.12 17.07 -18.51
N GLN A 363 -10.73 16.80 -19.74
CA GLN A 363 -10.25 17.81 -20.68
C GLN A 363 -11.20 17.88 -21.87
N PHE A 364 -11.58 19.11 -22.25
CA PHE A 364 -12.47 19.37 -23.38
C PHE A 364 -11.75 20.23 -24.44
N PRO A 365 -10.94 19.65 -25.34
CA PRO A 365 -10.11 20.41 -26.27
C PRO A 365 -10.89 21.39 -27.15
N SER A 366 -12.04 20.97 -27.67
CA SER A 366 -12.91 21.81 -28.52
C SER A 366 -13.55 22.98 -27.78
N ARG A 367 -13.54 22.96 -26.45
CA ARG A 367 -14.12 23.97 -25.56
C ARG A 367 -13.07 24.77 -24.78
N SER A 368 -11.79 24.43 -24.92
CA SER A 368 -10.68 25.04 -24.17
C SER A 368 -10.94 25.10 -22.66
N SER A 369 -11.47 24.03 -22.08
CA SER A 369 -11.91 23.97 -20.68
C SER A 369 -11.60 22.63 -20.02
N TYR A 370 -11.64 22.62 -18.69
CA TYR A 370 -11.53 21.42 -17.87
C TYR A 370 -12.74 21.18 -16.97
N GLY A 371 -12.92 19.94 -16.57
CA GLY A 371 -13.76 19.49 -15.47
C GLY A 371 -12.96 18.57 -14.55
N MET A 372 -13.36 18.45 -13.30
CA MET A 372 -12.73 17.55 -12.35
C MET A 372 -13.77 16.98 -11.41
N SER A 373 -13.72 15.67 -11.18
CA SER A 373 -14.51 15.04 -10.12
C SER A 373 -13.61 14.70 -8.94
N VAL A 374 -14.06 14.99 -7.71
CA VAL A 374 -13.45 14.52 -6.47
C VAL A 374 -14.43 13.60 -5.78
N ARG A 375 -14.13 12.30 -5.71
CA ARG A 375 -14.96 11.28 -5.08
C ARG A 375 -14.34 10.86 -3.77
N LEU A 376 -15.10 10.91 -2.70
CA LEU A 376 -14.67 10.54 -1.36
C LEU A 376 -15.57 9.43 -0.80
N PHE A 377 -14.97 8.34 -0.34
CA PHE A 377 -15.66 7.24 0.30
C PHE A 377 -15.74 7.47 1.81
N ASP A 378 -16.95 7.43 2.38
CA ASP A 378 -17.16 7.40 3.82
C ASP A 378 -17.10 5.94 4.31
N PRO A 379 -16.03 5.51 5.01
CA PRO A 379 -15.89 4.12 5.44
C PRO A 379 -16.90 3.70 6.53
N VAL A 380 -17.56 4.66 7.19
CA VAL A 380 -18.57 4.40 8.22
C VAL A 380 -19.94 4.20 7.58
N GLN A 381 -20.35 5.12 6.69
CA GLN A 381 -21.65 5.04 6.01
C GLN A 381 -21.64 4.10 4.80
N LYS A 382 -20.45 3.79 4.29
CA LYS A 382 -20.20 3.05 3.05
C LYS A 382 -20.88 3.68 1.84
N ASP A 383 -20.81 5.00 1.78
CA ASP A 383 -21.32 5.83 0.68
C ASP A 383 -20.19 6.64 0.06
N TRP A 384 -20.35 6.94 -1.22
CA TRP A 384 -19.54 7.88 -1.97
C TRP A 384 -20.18 9.26 -1.95
N THR A 385 -19.36 10.29 -1.80
CA THR A 385 -19.71 11.69 -2.09
C THR A 385 -18.89 12.15 -3.29
N ILE A 386 -19.54 12.71 -4.31
CA ILE A 386 -18.85 13.22 -5.51
C ILE A 386 -19.07 14.72 -5.63
N TYR A 387 -17.97 15.45 -5.68
CA TYR A 387 -17.94 16.88 -5.99
C TYR A 387 -17.49 17.07 -7.44
N TRP A 388 -18.12 18.03 -8.13
CA TRP A 388 -17.71 18.48 -9.44
C TRP A 388 -17.07 19.88 -9.35
N ILE A 389 -15.99 20.10 -10.10
CA ILE A 389 -15.34 21.40 -10.27
C ILE A 389 -15.18 21.66 -11.77
N SER A 390 -15.57 22.86 -12.22
CA SER A 390 -15.33 23.30 -13.59
C SER A 390 -14.26 24.39 -13.63
N SER A 391 -13.43 24.40 -14.68
CA SER A 391 -12.46 25.48 -14.89
C SER A 391 -13.10 26.85 -15.13
N THR A 392 -14.42 26.91 -15.38
CA THR A 392 -15.13 28.18 -15.59
C THR A 392 -15.57 28.83 -14.28
N THR A 393 -15.91 28.04 -13.27
CA THR A 393 -16.37 28.54 -11.96
C THR A 393 -15.28 28.47 -10.91
N MET A 394 -14.40 27.47 -10.98
CA MET A 394 -13.37 27.19 -9.98
C MET A 394 -13.95 27.06 -8.56
N GLU A 395 -15.12 26.43 -8.47
CA GLU A 395 -15.86 26.20 -7.23
C GLU A 395 -16.26 24.73 -7.11
N LEU A 396 -16.42 24.25 -5.88
CA LEU A 396 -17.00 22.94 -5.58
C LEU A 396 -18.53 23.05 -5.70
N ASN A 397 -19.12 22.36 -6.67
CA ASN A 397 -20.58 22.25 -6.76
C ASN A 397 -21.14 21.47 -5.54
N PRO A 398 -22.43 21.68 -5.20
CA PRO A 398 -23.14 20.79 -4.29
C PRO A 398 -22.92 19.31 -4.68
N PRO A 399 -22.58 18.43 -3.73
CA PRO A 399 -22.20 17.07 -4.08
C PRO A 399 -23.42 16.18 -4.29
N VAL A 400 -23.23 15.12 -5.09
CA VAL A 400 -24.11 13.95 -5.06
C VAL A 400 -23.60 12.90 -4.07
N ARG A 401 -24.50 12.08 -3.53
CA ARG A 401 -24.18 10.98 -2.62
C ARG A 401 -24.92 9.71 -2.98
N GLY A 402 -24.25 8.57 -2.81
CA GLY A 402 -24.82 7.26 -3.12
C GLY A 402 -23.79 6.15 -3.02
N ARG A 403 -24.08 4.99 -3.62
CA ARG A 403 -23.23 3.80 -3.50
C ARG A 403 -23.36 2.90 -4.72
N TRP A 404 -22.41 1.97 -4.82
CA TRP A 404 -22.49 0.86 -5.74
C TRP A 404 -23.46 -0.21 -5.27
N SER A 405 -24.14 -0.85 -6.21
CA SER A 405 -25.02 -2.00 -6.02
C SER A 405 -24.83 -2.96 -7.18
N GLY A 406 -24.11 -4.06 -6.94
CA GLY A 406 -23.61 -4.91 -8.02
C GLY A 406 -22.70 -4.11 -8.96
N ASP A 407 -22.98 -4.20 -10.26
CA ASP A 407 -22.14 -3.60 -11.30
C ASP A 407 -22.57 -2.17 -11.69
N SER A 408 -23.40 -1.52 -10.87
CA SER A 408 -23.89 -0.17 -11.12
C SER A 408 -23.78 0.73 -9.90
N CYS A 409 -23.62 2.04 -10.15
CA CYS A 409 -23.60 3.06 -9.11
C CYS A 409 -24.74 4.05 -9.35
N TRP A 410 -25.41 4.49 -8.30
CA TRP A 410 -26.39 5.57 -8.36
C TRP A 410 -26.18 6.53 -7.20
N LEU A 411 -26.02 7.82 -7.52
CA LEU A 411 -25.83 8.90 -6.55
C LEU A 411 -26.81 10.02 -6.85
N THR A 412 -27.29 10.69 -5.81
CA THR A 412 -28.22 11.83 -5.94
C THR A 412 -27.78 13.02 -5.08
N GLY A 413 -28.07 14.22 -5.54
CA GLY A 413 -27.82 15.46 -4.82
C GLY A 413 -28.86 16.53 -5.17
N GLU A 414 -28.83 17.62 -4.42
CA GLU A 414 -29.62 18.82 -4.70
C GLU A 414 -28.75 19.81 -5.47
N GLU A 415 -29.30 20.44 -6.51
CA GLU A 415 -28.64 21.47 -7.29
C GLU A 415 -29.64 22.57 -7.66
N GLU A 416 -29.15 23.72 -8.09
CA GLU A 416 -29.97 24.77 -8.70
C GLU A 416 -29.76 24.79 -10.21
N PHE A 417 -30.85 24.73 -10.97
CA PHE A 417 -30.83 24.87 -12.43
C PHE A 417 -31.80 25.99 -12.83
N ASP A 418 -31.29 27.00 -13.54
CA ASP A 418 -32.03 28.21 -13.94
C ASP A 418 -32.80 28.88 -12.78
N GLY A 419 -32.16 28.98 -11.60
CA GLY A 419 -32.76 29.61 -10.42
C GLY A 419 -33.81 28.75 -9.70
N LYS A 420 -33.95 27.48 -10.06
CA LYS A 420 -34.89 26.54 -9.43
C LYS A 420 -34.15 25.38 -8.78
N PRO A 421 -34.57 24.96 -7.57
CA PRO A 421 -34.04 23.75 -6.97
C PRO A 421 -34.47 22.52 -7.78
N ILE A 422 -33.53 21.63 -8.05
CA ILE A 422 -33.71 20.34 -8.72
C ILE A 422 -32.99 19.25 -7.93
N LEU A 423 -33.30 17.99 -8.23
CA LEU A 423 -32.41 16.88 -7.92
C LEU A 423 -31.57 16.55 -9.14
N VAL A 424 -30.30 16.24 -8.91
CA VAL A 424 -29.36 15.71 -9.90
C VAL A 424 -28.94 14.30 -9.49
N SER A 425 -28.78 13.42 -10.46
CA SER A 425 -28.21 12.09 -10.25
C SER A 425 -27.02 11.86 -11.15
N TYR A 426 -26.06 11.06 -10.64
CA TYR A 426 -24.98 10.47 -11.42
C TYR A 426 -25.13 8.95 -11.36
N ALA A 427 -25.03 8.29 -12.51
CA ALA A 427 -25.03 6.83 -12.60
C ALA A 427 -23.77 6.32 -13.31
N TRP A 428 -23.29 5.16 -12.87
CA TRP A 428 -22.25 4.40 -13.57
C TRP A 428 -22.78 3.01 -13.89
N SER A 429 -22.50 2.52 -15.09
CA SER A 429 -22.86 1.17 -15.54
C SER A 429 -21.86 0.67 -16.60
N ASP A 430 -22.04 -0.59 -17.01
CA ASP A 430 -21.34 -1.20 -18.15
C ASP A 430 -19.80 -1.08 -18.07
N VAL A 431 -19.30 -1.18 -16.83
CA VAL A 431 -17.87 -1.11 -16.53
C VAL A 431 -17.19 -2.41 -16.91
N THR A 432 -16.16 -2.30 -17.75
CA THR A 432 -15.25 -3.39 -18.11
C THR A 432 -13.82 -2.96 -17.84
N GLU A 433 -12.84 -3.83 -18.12
CA GLU A 433 -11.43 -3.45 -18.05
C GLU A 433 -11.09 -2.27 -18.97
N THR A 434 -11.81 -2.11 -20.09
CA THR A 434 -11.47 -1.15 -21.15
C THR A 434 -12.52 -0.08 -21.40
N THR A 435 -13.74 -0.20 -20.85
CA THR A 435 -14.85 0.72 -21.11
C THR A 435 -15.64 1.01 -19.85
N ALA A 436 -16.36 2.13 -19.81
CA ALA A 436 -17.35 2.43 -18.79
C ALA A 436 -18.39 3.42 -19.33
N HIS A 437 -19.62 3.34 -18.81
CA HIS A 437 -20.69 4.28 -19.11
C HIS A 437 -21.01 5.13 -17.87
N TRP A 438 -21.23 6.43 -18.10
CA TRP A 438 -21.73 7.34 -17.08
C TRP A 438 -22.87 8.20 -17.63
N GLU A 439 -23.84 8.50 -16.78
CA GLU A 439 -24.93 9.41 -17.10
C GLU A 439 -25.28 10.37 -15.94
N GLN A 440 -25.81 11.53 -16.32
CA GLN A 440 -26.44 12.51 -15.44
C GLN A 440 -27.91 12.66 -15.80
N SER A 441 -28.75 12.70 -14.76
CA SER A 441 -30.17 13.04 -14.91
C SER A 441 -30.60 14.17 -13.98
N PHE A 442 -31.59 14.94 -14.42
CA PHE A 442 -32.24 15.99 -13.62
C PHE A 442 -33.68 15.61 -13.29
N SER A 443 -34.16 16.05 -12.14
CA SER A 443 -35.54 15.92 -11.70
C SER A 443 -36.03 17.23 -11.09
N ASP A 444 -37.13 17.75 -11.60
CA ASP A 444 -37.80 18.96 -11.10
C ASP A 444 -39.09 18.64 -10.31
N ASP A 445 -39.40 17.36 -10.10
CA ASP A 445 -40.62 16.88 -9.43
C ASP A 445 -40.36 16.12 -8.11
N GLY A 446 -39.15 16.29 -7.57
CA GLY A 446 -38.71 15.66 -6.32
C GLY A 446 -38.33 14.18 -6.47
N GLY A 447 -37.80 13.79 -7.64
CA GLY A 447 -37.27 12.46 -7.91
C GLY A 447 -38.30 11.44 -8.38
N LYS A 448 -39.51 11.87 -8.77
CA LYS A 448 -40.54 10.96 -9.31
C LYS A 448 -40.27 10.62 -10.76
N SER A 449 -39.70 11.55 -11.51
CA SER A 449 -39.19 11.35 -12.87
C SER A 449 -37.79 11.95 -13.02
N TRP A 450 -37.02 11.39 -13.95
CA TRP A 450 -35.63 11.76 -14.22
C TRP A 450 -35.42 11.92 -15.72
N GLU A 451 -34.88 13.05 -16.15
CA GLU A 451 -34.49 13.32 -17.53
C GLU A 451 -32.97 13.21 -17.66
N VAL A 452 -32.51 12.17 -18.37
CA VAL A 452 -31.10 12.04 -18.76
C VAL A 452 -30.74 13.23 -19.63
N ASN A 453 -29.73 13.99 -19.21
CA ASN A 453 -29.31 15.22 -19.88
C ASN A 453 -27.81 15.25 -20.20
N TRP A 454 -27.04 14.26 -19.73
CA TRP A 454 -25.65 14.09 -20.12
C TRP A 454 -25.26 12.62 -20.06
N THR A 455 -24.58 12.10 -21.07
CA THR A 455 -23.93 10.79 -21.05
C THR A 455 -22.45 10.91 -21.42
N MET A 456 -21.66 9.95 -20.95
CA MET A 456 -20.23 9.81 -21.24
C MET A 456 -19.91 8.34 -21.51
N GLU A 457 -19.25 8.10 -22.65
CA GLU A 457 -18.71 6.79 -23.01
C GLU A 457 -17.19 6.81 -22.88
N PHE A 458 -16.63 6.05 -21.93
CA PHE A 458 -15.20 5.97 -21.68
C PHE A 458 -14.58 4.81 -22.46
N THR A 459 -13.45 5.04 -23.13
CA THR A 459 -12.61 4.01 -23.74
C THR A 459 -11.18 4.17 -23.27
N ARG A 460 -10.60 3.11 -22.67
CA ARG A 460 -9.25 3.13 -22.12
C ARG A 460 -8.22 3.38 -23.24
N ARG A 461 -7.24 4.23 -22.95
CA ARG A 461 -6.08 4.50 -23.80
C ARG A 461 -4.78 4.22 -23.05
N SER A 462 -3.71 3.93 -23.78
CA SER A 462 -2.42 3.54 -23.20
C SER A 462 -1.50 4.71 -22.85
N THR A 463 -1.82 5.93 -23.30
CA THR A 463 -0.98 7.12 -23.12
C THR A 463 -1.75 8.26 -22.50
N GLU A 464 -1.05 9.10 -21.74
CA GLU A 464 -1.61 10.36 -21.23
C GLU A 464 -2.12 11.26 -22.38
N PRO A 465 -3.31 11.86 -22.26
CA PRO A 465 -3.80 12.81 -23.25
C PRO A 465 -3.00 14.12 -23.18
N PRO A 466 -2.79 14.79 -24.34
CA PRO A 466 -2.14 16.10 -24.36
C PRO A 466 -2.97 17.11 -23.57
N ARG A 467 -2.28 18.01 -22.86
CA ARG A 467 -2.94 19.09 -22.12
C ARG A 467 -3.66 20.05 -23.05
N VAL A 468 -4.84 20.52 -22.64
CA VAL A 468 -5.54 21.60 -23.32
C VAL A 468 -4.76 22.91 -23.15
N ASP A 469 -4.65 23.68 -24.22
CA ASP A 469 -3.99 24.98 -24.18
C ASP A 469 -4.89 26.02 -23.50
N THR A 470 -4.68 26.21 -22.21
CA THR A 470 -5.38 27.20 -21.38
C THR A 470 -4.38 28.05 -20.60
N PRO A 471 -4.64 29.36 -20.41
CA PRO A 471 -3.75 30.19 -19.60
C PRO A 471 -3.65 29.71 -18.14
N LYS A 472 -2.42 29.59 -17.65
CA LYS A 472 -2.15 29.34 -16.24
C LYS A 472 -2.73 30.46 -15.35
N LEU A 473 -3.57 30.09 -14.38
CA LEU A 473 -4.23 31.05 -13.49
C LEU A 473 -3.33 31.50 -12.33
N THR A 474 -2.52 30.59 -11.79
CA THR A 474 -1.63 30.83 -10.64
C THR A 474 -0.52 29.78 -10.60
N GLY A 475 0.62 30.11 -9.98
CA GLY A 475 1.71 29.17 -9.69
C GLY A 475 2.06 29.12 -8.20
N ASP A 476 1.18 29.62 -7.33
CA ASP A 476 1.50 29.83 -5.91
C ASP A 476 1.93 28.54 -5.18
N PHE A 477 1.32 27.40 -5.52
CA PHE A 477 1.65 26.08 -4.94
C PHE A 477 2.53 25.20 -5.85
N ASP A 478 3.05 25.71 -6.97
CA ASP A 478 3.91 24.93 -7.88
C ASP A 478 5.13 24.34 -7.15
N PHE A 479 5.64 25.08 -6.15
CA PHE A 479 6.79 24.63 -5.35
C PHE A 479 6.54 23.28 -4.66
N LEU A 480 5.29 22.97 -4.33
CA LEU A 480 4.89 21.83 -3.52
C LEU A 480 4.71 20.53 -4.33
N VAL A 481 4.57 20.60 -5.66
CA VAL A 481 4.27 19.43 -6.50
C VAL A 481 5.40 18.38 -6.44
N GLY A 482 5.04 17.11 -6.22
CA GLY A 482 5.94 15.96 -6.11
C GLY A 482 6.04 15.40 -4.69
N SER A 483 7.11 14.65 -4.44
CA SER A 483 7.31 13.83 -3.24
C SER A 483 8.15 14.52 -2.17
N TRP A 484 7.75 14.37 -0.90
CA TRP A 484 8.37 15.00 0.26
C TRP A 484 8.46 14.05 1.47
N ASP A 485 9.62 14.06 2.12
CA ASP A 485 9.74 13.64 3.52
C ASP A 485 9.43 14.84 4.42
N MET A 486 8.62 14.63 5.44
CA MET A 486 8.18 15.68 6.37
C MET A 486 8.57 15.33 7.79
N HIS A 487 9.18 16.29 8.48
CA HIS A 487 9.40 16.24 9.92
C HIS A 487 8.41 17.17 10.62
N ASN A 488 7.65 16.62 11.55
CA ASN A 488 6.58 17.34 12.25
C ASN A 488 6.95 17.54 13.71
N ARG A 489 6.57 18.69 14.26
CA ARG A 489 6.47 18.92 15.71
C ARG A 489 5.02 19.26 16.04
N ARG A 490 4.42 18.55 16.99
CA ARG A 490 3.02 18.76 17.43
C ARG A 490 2.95 19.05 18.92
N ARG A 491 2.04 19.94 19.31
CA ARG A 491 1.78 20.35 20.69
C ARG A 491 0.65 19.52 21.30
N LYS A 492 0.85 19.01 22.52
CA LYS A 492 -0.16 18.26 23.29
C LYS A 492 -0.28 18.83 24.71
N PRO A 493 -1.47 19.28 25.15
CA PRO A 493 -2.66 19.53 24.32
C PRO A 493 -2.43 20.64 23.27
N ALA A 494 -3.28 20.75 22.25
CA ALA A 494 -3.13 21.81 21.24
C ALA A 494 -3.36 23.22 21.81
N LEU A 495 -4.23 23.34 22.83
CA LEU A 495 -4.50 24.53 23.62
C LEU A 495 -4.39 24.21 25.12
N GLY A 496 -3.96 25.18 25.93
CA GLY A 496 -3.81 25.01 27.39
C GLY A 496 -2.40 24.61 27.82
N GLU A 497 -2.11 24.72 29.13
CA GLU A 497 -0.80 24.46 29.74
C GLU A 497 -0.95 23.51 30.96
N PRO A 498 0.08 22.71 31.31
CA PRO A 498 1.36 22.58 30.61
C PRO A 498 1.19 21.85 29.27
N ALA A 499 1.95 22.28 28.27
CA ALA A 499 2.01 21.62 26.97
C ALA A 499 3.38 21.01 26.68
N GLU A 500 3.34 19.84 26.06
CA GLU A 500 4.51 19.12 25.59
C GLU A 500 4.52 19.11 24.06
N TRP A 501 5.72 19.18 23.49
CA TRP A 501 5.92 18.98 22.06
C TRP A 501 6.46 17.58 21.82
N TYR A 502 5.90 16.91 20.84
CA TYR A 502 6.40 15.63 20.34
C TYR A 502 6.68 15.74 18.84
N GLU A 503 7.58 14.89 18.37
CA GLU A 503 8.05 14.87 16.99
C GLU A 503 7.66 13.58 16.31
N LEU A 504 7.38 13.67 15.00
CA LEU A 504 7.11 12.50 14.16
C LEU A 504 7.47 12.78 12.71
N ASP A 505 7.88 11.72 12.01
CA ASP A 505 8.15 11.79 10.58
C ASP A 505 6.97 11.25 9.78
N SER A 506 6.79 11.78 8.59
CA SER A 506 5.71 11.45 7.66
C SER A 506 6.17 11.69 6.23
N ARG A 507 5.39 11.22 5.26
CA ARG A 507 5.64 11.48 3.83
C ARG A 507 4.45 12.14 3.19
N MET A 508 4.67 12.83 2.08
CA MET A 508 3.61 13.44 1.30
C MET A 508 3.91 13.36 -0.20
N GLU A 509 2.87 13.12 -0.98
CA GLU A 509 2.89 13.18 -2.45
C GLU A 509 1.88 14.22 -2.89
N VAL A 510 2.28 15.13 -3.79
CA VAL A 510 1.43 16.24 -4.23
C VAL A 510 1.30 16.25 -5.75
N HIS A 511 0.05 16.30 -6.21
CA HIS A 511 -0.31 16.48 -7.61
C HIS A 511 -0.94 17.85 -7.85
N SER A 512 -0.90 18.31 -9.10
CA SER A 512 -1.59 19.52 -9.52
C SER A 512 -2.51 19.23 -10.71
N TYR A 513 -3.63 19.94 -10.74
CA TYR A 513 -4.65 19.88 -11.78
C TYR A 513 -4.94 21.31 -12.28
N PHE A 514 -5.55 21.42 -13.45
CA PHE A 514 -5.91 22.67 -14.11
C PHE A 514 -4.72 23.65 -14.19
N ASP A 515 -3.57 23.10 -14.61
CA ASP A 515 -2.29 23.79 -14.75
C ASP A 515 -1.87 24.66 -13.54
N GLY A 516 -2.06 24.14 -12.33
CA GLY A 516 -1.64 24.83 -11.10
C GLY A 516 -2.79 25.47 -10.32
N ALA A 517 -3.99 25.58 -10.88
CA ALA A 517 -5.12 26.19 -10.18
C ALA A 517 -5.74 25.30 -9.08
N ILE A 518 -5.39 24.01 -9.10
CA ILE A 518 -5.75 23.03 -8.08
C ILE A 518 -4.51 22.23 -7.69
N SER A 519 -4.37 21.93 -6.40
CA SER A 519 -3.42 20.93 -5.92
C SER A 519 -4.08 19.96 -4.95
N PHE A 520 -3.62 18.72 -4.98
CA PHE A 520 -4.07 17.66 -4.09
C PHE A 520 -2.85 16.96 -3.51
N ASP A 521 -2.82 16.76 -2.19
CA ASP A 521 -1.81 15.92 -1.55
C ASP A 521 -2.41 14.74 -0.78
N GLU A 522 -1.63 13.67 -0.70
CA GLU A 522 -1.80 12.55 0.24
C GLU A 522 -0.58 12.51 1.16
N GLY A 523 -0.81 12.43 2.46
CA GLY A 523 0.19 12.35 3.51
C GLY A 523 0.06 11.08 4.35
N TRP A 524 1.19 10.42 4.60
CA TRP A 524 1.27 9.19 5.41
C TRP A 524 1.92 9.47 6.75
N PHE A 525 1.17 9.27 7.84
CA PHE A 525 1.60 9.49 9.23
C PHE A 525 1.69 8.15 9.98
N PRO A 526 2.71 7.33 9.71
CA PRO A 526 2.71 5.93 10.13
C PRO A 526 2.77 5.76 11.66
N THR A 527 3.45 6.66 12.38
CA THR A 527 3.48 6.67 13.85
C THR A 527 2.14 7.04 14.49
N GLU A 528 1.28 7.75 13.76
CA GLU A 528 -0.07 8.13 14.20
C GLU A 528 -1.15 7.17 13.68
N GLY A 529 -0.80 6.27 12.75
CA GLY A 529 -1.71 5.25 12.22
C GLY A 529 -2.83 5.80 11.33
N PHE A 530 -2.65 6.97 10.70
CA PHE A 530 -3.62 7.52 9.74
C PHE A 530 -2.96 8.10 8.49
N ARG A 531 -3.78 8.32 7.46
CA ARG A 531 -3.43 9.14 6.28
C ARG A 531 -4.27 10.42 6.23
N GLY A 532 -3.65 11.51 5.83
CA GLY A 532 -4.27 12.81 5.62
C GLY A 532 -4.22 13.18 4.14
N ALA A 533 -5.16 13.98 3.66
CA ALA A 533 -5.11 14.51 2.31
C ALA A 533 -5.64 15.94 2.29
N THR A 534 -5.14 16.74 1.34
CA THR A 534 -5.53 18.15 1.24
C THR A 534 -5.93 18.48 -0.20
N LEU A 535 -7.14 19.03 -0.38
CA LEU A 535 -7.57 19.64 -1.64
C LEU A 535 -7.42 21.16 -1.56
N ARG A 536 -6.70 21.77 -2.50
CA ARG A 536 -6.55 23.23 -2.61
C ARG A 536 -7.13 23.71 -3.93
N LEU A 537 -7.96 24.75 -3.86
CA LEU A 537 -8.67 25.31 -5.02
C LEU A 537 -8.46 26.83 -5.08
N TYR A 538 -7.98 27.33 -6.21
CA TYR A 538 -7.80 28.76 -6.44
C TYR A 538 -9.06 29.40 -7.03
N ASN A 539 -9.57 30.44 -6.40
CA ASN A 539 -10.64 31.28 -6.94
C ASN A 539 -10.04 32.51 -7.66
N PRO A 540 -10.18 32.63 -8.99
CA PRO A 540 -9.58 33.73 -9.75
C PRO A 540 -10.28 35.08 -9.55
N VAL A 541 -11.51 35.10 -9.04
CA VAL A 541 -12.28 36.32 -8.79
C VAL A 541 -11.81 36.99 -7.49
N SER A 542 -11.77 36.23 -6.39
CA SER A 542 -11.29 36.73 -5.09
C SER A 542 -9.76 36.72 -4.97
N LYS A 543 -9.06 35.98 -5.85
CA LYS A 543 -7.62 35.72 -5.81
C LYS A 543 -7.16 35.05 -4.52
N THR A 544 -7.99 34.15 -4.01
CA THR A 544 -7.73 33.39 -2.79
C THR A 544 -7.76 31.90 -3.07
N TRP A 545 -7.07 31.13 -2.25
CA TRP A 545 -7.18 29.69 -2.18
C TRP A 545 -8.12 29.28 -1.05
N SER A 546 -8.92 28.24 -1.27
CA SER A 546 -9.49 27.41 -0.20
C SER A 546 -8.65 26.15 -0.03
N ILE A 547 -8.43 25.73 1.22
CA ILE A 547 -7.66 24.53 1.57
C ILE A 547 -8.54 23.63 2.43
N HIS A 548 -8.95 22.50 1.89
CA HIS A 548 -9.82 21.51 2.53
C HIS A 548 -9.01 20.30 2.98
N TRP A 549 -9.12 19.93 4.26
CA TRP A 549 -8.52 18.71 4.79
C TRP A 549 -9.46 17.51 4.66
N ILE A 550 -8.90 16.32 4.50
CA ILE A 550 -9.59 15.04 4.45
C ILE A 550 -8.85 14.05 5.35
N ASN A 551 -9.59 13.46 6.30
CA ASN A 551 -9.09 12.37 7.14
C ASN A 551 -9.56 11.01 6.62
N SER A 552 -8.63 10.08 6.40
CA SER A 552 -8.91 8.70 5.94
C SER A 552 -9.94 7.93 6.78
N GLN A 553 -10.11 8.28 8.06
CA GLN A 553 -11.08 7.64 8.96
C GLN A 553 -12.52 8.13 8.75
N ARG A 554 -12.72 9.26 8.06
CA ARG A 554 -14.04 9.90 7.86
C ARG A 554 -14.41 10.09 6.39
N GLY A 555 -13.43 10.32 5.52
CA GLY A 555 -13.63 10.46 4.07
C GLY A 555 -14.48 11.66 3.65
N LYS A 556 -14.32 12.82 4.29
CA LYS A 556 -15.09 14.05 4.00
C LYS A 556 -14.19 15.27 3.87
N LEU A 557 -14.57 16.22 3.02
CA LEU A 557 -13.98 17.56 3.00
C LEU A 557 -14.39 18.30 4.28
N GLU A 558 -13.40 18.74 5.05
CA GLU A 558 -13.61 19.65 6.17
C GLU A 558 -13.80 21.09 5.67
N SER A 559 -14.32 21.95 6.56
CA SER A 559 -14.44 23.38 6.28
C SER A 559 -13.06 23.96 5.92
N PRO A 560 -12.95 24.73 4.83
CA PRO A 560 -11.65 25.18 4.38
C PRO A 560 -11.13 26.35 5.21
N VAL A 561 -9.80 26.44 5.33
CA VAL A 561 -9.15 27.75 5.54
C VAL A 561 -9.05 28.48 4.21
N VAL A 562 -9.19 29.80 4.23
CA VAL A 562 -9.17 30.65 3.03
C VAL A 562 -8.12 31.75 3.16
N GLY A 563 -7.41 32.05 2.08
CA GLY A 563 -6.36 33.06 2.10
C GLY A 563 -5.53 33.13 0.83
N SER A 564 -4.35 33.74 0.90
CA SER A 564 -3.51 33.98 -0.26
C SER A 564 -2.04 34.11 0.11
N PHE A 565 -1.17 34.10 -0.90
CA PHE A 565 0.25 34.43 -0.72
C PHE A 565 0.45 35.95 -0.76
N THR A 566 1.23 36.45 0.19
CA THR A 566 1.70 37.85 0.26
C THR A 566 3.17 37.85 0.61
N ASP A 567 4.00 38.57 -0.16
CA ASP A 567 5.45 38.65 0.04
C ASP A 567 6.15 37.29 0.19
N GLY A 568 5.68 36.30 -0.57
CA GLY A 568 6.23 34.94 -0.58
C GLY A 568 5.78 34.06 0.59
N THR A 569 4.89 34.52 1.48
CA THR A 569 4.30 33.72 2.56
C THR A 569 2.81 33.53 2.34
N GLY A 570 2.32 32.30 2.43
CA GLY A 570 0.89 31.99 2.34
C GLY A 570 0.25 32.05 3.72
N ILE A 571 -0.82 32.82 3.90
CA ILE A 571 -1.59 32.88 5.14
C ILE A 571 -3.04 32.54 4.82
N PHE A 572 -3.59 31.53 5.50
CA PHE A 572 -4.95 31.04 5.30
C PHE A 572 -5.64 30.89 6.65
N GLU A 573 -6.86 31.38 6.77
CA GLU A 573 -7.57 31.43 8.04
C GLU A 573 -9.02 30.98 7.90
N ALA A 574 -9.59 30.43 8.98
CA ALA A 574 -11.01 30.21 9.12
C ALA A 574 -11.43 30.15 10.60
N PRO A 575 -12.71 30.42 10.91
CA PRO A 575 -13.29 30.04 12.18
C PRO A 575 -13.44 28.51 12.27
N GLU A 576 -13.17 27.95 13.44
CA GLU A 576 -13.28 26.51 13.72
C GLU A 576 -13.82 26.29 15.14
N LEU A 577 -14.37 25.10 15.39
CA LEU A 577 -14.73 24.63 16.73
C LEU A 577 -13.70 23.61 17.20
N TRP A 578 -12.95 23.97 18.25
CA TRP A 578 -12.02 23.06 18.92
C TRP A 578 -12.56 22.65 20.29
N GLU A 579 -12.87 21.37 20.47
CA GLU A 579 -13.46 20.83 21.71
C GLU A 579 -14.71 21.60 22.19
N GLY A 580 -15.49 22.13 21.24
CA GLY A 580 -16.71 22.92 21.51
C GLY A 580 -16.47 24.41 21.77
N GLN A 581 -15.22 24.88 21.75
CA GLN A 581 -14.86 26.29 21.81
C GLN A 581 -14.65 26.87 20.41
N GLU A 582 -15.21 28.04 20.13
CA GLU A 582 -14.91 28.81 18.91
C GLU A 582 -13.48 29.33 18.95
N ILE A 583 -12.73 29.06 17.88
CA ILE A 583 -11.37 29.52 17.66
C ILE A 583 -11.22 30.04 16.23
N LEU A 584 -10.13 30.75 15.96
CA LEU A 584 -9.60 30.89 14.61
C LEU A 584 -8.43 29.93 14.42
N VAL A 585 -8.40 29.27 13.28
CA VAL A 585 -7.24 28.50 12.81
C VAL A 585 -6.52 29.28 11.72
N ARG A 586 -5.18 29.24 11.75
CA ARG A 586 -4.32 29.82 10.72
C ARG A 586 -3.32 28.79 10.23
N PHE A 587 -3.24 28.64 8.91
CA PHE A 587 -2.15 27.96 8.22
C PHE A 587 -1.19 28.99 7.65
N THR A 588 0.10 28.80 7.91
CA THR A 588 1.18 29.61 7.35
C THR A 588 2.07 28.72 6.47
N TRP A 589 2.22 29.06 5.20
CA TRP A 589 3.11 28.39 4.26
C TRP A 589 4.32 29.26 3.96
N THR A 590 5.51 28.68 4.09
CA THR A 590 6.79 29.27 3.66
C THR A 590 7.37 28.40 2.54
N PRO A 591 7.21 28.81 1.26
CA PRO A 591 7.69 28.08 0.10
C PRO A 591 9.20 27.93 0.04
N GLY A 592 9.63 26.86 -0.64
CA GLY A 592 11.01 26.73 -1.12
C GLY A 592 11.16 25.51 -2.02
N GLN A 593 12.25 25.48 -2.79
CA GLN A 593 12.41 24.50 -3.89
C GLN A 593 12.67 23.08 -3.38
N ASN A 594 13.60 22.94 -2.44
CA ASN A 594 14.00 21.65 -1.85
C ASN A 594 13.56 21.50 -0.40
N LYS A 595 13.15 22.61 0.22
CA LYS A 595 12.64 22.67 1.58
C LYS A 595 11.51 23.67 1.63
N ALA A 596 10.41 23.30 2.26
CA ALA A 596 9.28 24.18 2.53
C ALA A 596 8.82 23.99 3.98
N ALA A 597 8.14 24.98 4.54
CA ALA A 597 7.58 24.87 5.88
C ALA A 597 6.09 25.17 5.88
N TRP A 598 5.38 24.49 6.76
CA TRP A 598 3.99 24.77 7.07
C TRP A 598 3.82 24.84 8.59
N GLU A 599 2.96 25.73 9.06
CA GLU A 599 2.61 25.85 10.47
C GLU A 599 1.10 26.06 10.64
N GLN A 600 0.53 25.37 11.63
CA GLN A 600 -0.80 25.63 12.16
C GLN A 600 -0.73 26.33 13.51
N SER A 601 -1.54 27.37 13.65
CA SER A 601 -1.75 28.09 14.90
C SER A 601 -3.24 28.27 15.19
N PHE A 602 -3.59 28.31 16.48
CA PHE A 602 -4.95 28.61 16.96
C PHE A 602 -5.00 29.95 17.69
N SER A 603 -6.13 30.63 17.60
CA SER A 603 -6.42 31.85 18.35
C SER A 603 -7.76 31.72 19.05
N THR A 604 -7.80 32.06 20.34
CA THR A 604 -9.01 32.08 21.18
C THR A 604 -9.52 33.50 21.45
N ASP A 605 -8.86 34.52 20.92
CA ASP A 605 -9.12 35.95 21.17
C ASP A 605 -9.36 36.73 19.87
N ASN A 606 -9.93 36.04 18.86
CA ASN A 606 -10.28 36.57 17.55
C ASN A 606 -9.07 37.15 16.79
N GLY A 607 -7.96 36.42 16.83
CA GLY A 607 -6.76 36.68 16.01
C GLY A 607 -5.76 37.66 16.63
N GLN A 608 -5.97 38.12 17.88
CA GLN A 608 -5.03 39.01 18.56
C GLN A 608 -3.75 38.27 18.98
N THR A 609 -3.88 37.03 19.45
CA THR A 609 -2.78 36.14 19.76
C THR A 609 -2.94 34.78 19.07
N TRP A 610 -1.81 34.14 18.76
CA TRP A 610 -1.75 32.87 18.04
C TRP A 610 -0.84 31.90 18.78
N ILE A 611 -1.33 30.69 19.00
CA ILE A 611 -0.61 29.61 19.66
C ILE A 611 -0.27 28.54 18.59
N PRO A 612 1.01 28.43 18.18
CA PRO A 612 1.45 27.37 17.30
C PRO A 612 1.22 26.01 17.95
N ASN A 613 0.61 25.09 17.19
CA ASN A 613 0.31 23.74 17.69
C ASN A 613 0.77 22.63 16.75
N TRP A 614 1.12 22.95 15.51
CA TRP A 614 1.74 22.00 14.58
C TRP A 614 2.69 22.72 13.65
N GLN A 615 3.92 22.21 13.53
CA GLN A 615 4.92 22.68 12.59
C GLN A 615 5.38 21.52 11.72
N MET A 616 5.51 21.75 10.42
CA MET A 616 6.01 20.80 9.43
C MET A 616 7.19 21.40 8.68
N THR A 617 8.29 20.65 8.60
CA THR A 617 9.39 20.92 7.68
C THR A 617 9.39 19.84 6.60
N HIS A 618 9.28 20.25 5.35
CA HIS A 618 9.27 19.38 4.19
C HIS A 618 10.66 19.37 3.57
N THR A 619 11.15 18.20 3.19
CA THR A 619 12.38 18.01 2.39
C THR A 619 12.04 17.18 1.17
N ARG A 620 12.32 17.72 -0.02
CA ARG A 620 12.00 17.05 -1.29
C ARG A 620 12.79 15.75 -1.41
N THR A 621 12.13 14.65 -1.75
CA THR A 621 12.83 13.38 -2.04
C THR A 621 13.42 13.44 -3.45
N LYS A 622 14.57 12.80 -3.65
CA LYS A 622 15.27 12.80 -4.93
C LYS A 622 14.67 11.83 -5.93
#